data_AF-A0A1M7EUB0-F1
#
_entry.id   AF-A0A1M7EUB0-F1
#
_cell.length_a   1.000
_cell.length_b   1.000
_cell.length_c   1.000
_cell.angle_alpha   90.00
_cell.angle_beta   90.00
_cell.angle_gamma   90.00
#
_symmetry.space_group_name_H-M   'P 1'
#
loop_
_entity.id
_entity.type
_entity.pdbx_description
1 polymer ?
#
loop_
_entity_poly.entity_id
_entity_poly.type
_entity_poly.pdbx_seq_one_letter_code
_entity_poly.pdbx_strand_id
1 'polypeptide(L)'
;MGIVKISEDMHEALRMASQALGRSINAQAEHWMRVGMLAELHPELDHRDISRMLIRAEYEGGLDLLALAGGKDVVGTAGKDEVETNRTTRRKVAVHE
;
A
#
# COMPACT_ATOMS: atom_id res chain seq x y z
N MET A 1 2.52 -7.58 11.70
CA MET A 1 2.20 -7.65 10.26
C MET A 1 1.30 -8.85 10.04
N GLY A 2 0.16 -8.70 9.36
CA GLY A 2 -0.74 -9.82 9.07
C GLY A 2 -0.09 -10.79 8.08
N ILE A 3 -0.18 -12.10 8.36
CA ILE A 3 0.32 -13.14 7.45
C ILE A 3 -0.80 -13.48 6.48
N VAL A 4 -0.59 -13.24 5.18
CA VAL A 4 -1.50 -13.69 4.13
C VAL A 4 -1.09 -15.11 3.74
N LYS A 5 -2.02 -16.06 3.84
CA LYS A 5 -1.81 -17.43 3.39
C LYS A 5 -2.10 -17.52 1.88
N ILE A 6 -1.19 -18.14 1.13
CA ILE A 6 -1.35 -18.44 -0.30
C ILE A 6 -1.08 -19.93 -0.51
N SER A 7 -1.52 -20.49 -1.65
CA SER A 7 -1.25 -21.88 -2.00
C SER A 7 0.24 -22.11 -2.27
N GLU A 8 0.69 -23.35 -2.12
CA GLU A 8 2.09 -23.73 -2.38
C GLU A 8 2.49 -23.43 -3.83
N ASP A 9 1.63 -23.77 -4.79
CA ASP A 9 1.85 -23.49 -6.22
C ASP A 9 2.04 -22.00 -6.49
N MET A 10 1.26 -21.14 -5.82
CA MET A 10 1.37 -19.68 -5.96
C MET A 10 2.65 -19.17 -5.30
N HIS A 11 3.05 -19.75 -4.17
CA HIS A 11 4.30 -19.40 -3.51
C HIS A 11 5.53 -19.77 -4.37
N GLU A 12 5.51 -20.91 -5.05
CA GLU A 12 6.58 -21.30 -5.98
C GLU A 12 6.61 -20.39 -7.22
N ALA A 13 5.45 -20.06 -7.81
CA ALA A 13 5.36 -19.09 -8.90
C ALA A 13 5.92 -17.71 -8.49
N LEU A 14 5.60 -17.26 -7.28
CA LEU A 14 6.09 -16.02 -6.70
C LEU A 14 7.62 -16.07 -6.52
N ARG A 15 8.17 -17.18 -6.03
CA ARG A 15 9.61 -17.39 -5.85
C ARG A 15 10.34 -17.32 -7.19
N MET A 16 9.85 -18.01 -8.21
CA MET A 16 10.44 -17.97 -9.56
C MET A 16 10.41 -16.57 -10.16
N ALA A 17 9.27 -15.87 -10.08
CA ALA A 17 9.14 -14.50 -10.60
C ALA A 17 10.04 -13.52 -9.86
N SER A 18 10.14 -13.64 -8.53
CA SER A 18 11.02 -12.83 -7.67
C SER A 18 12.49 -12.95 -8.12
N GLN A 19 12.97 -14.18 -8.35
CA GLN A 19 14.33 -14.42 -8.86
C GLN A 19 14.54 -13.83 -10.25
N ALA A 20 13.60 -14.05 -11.18
CA ALA A 20 13.71 -13.58 -12.56
C ALA A 20 13.67 -12.04 -12.67
N LEU A 21 12.89 -11.37 -11.81
CA LEU A 21 12.68 -9.93 -11.85
C LEU A 21 13.55 -9.14 -10.85
N GLY A 22 14.44 -9.84 -10.13
CA GLY A 22 15.40 -9.21 -9.21
C GLY A 22 14.76 -8.52 -7.99
N ARG A 23 13.61 -9.02 -7.52
CA ARG A 23 12.91 -8.49 -6.32
C ARG A 23 12.96 -9.49 -5.18
N SER A 24 12.81 -9.06 -3.93
CA SER A 24 12.51 -9.99 -2.84
C SER A 24 11.13 -10.63 -3.04
N ILE A 25 10.89 -11.79 -2.42
CA ILE A 25 9.59 -12.49 -2.51
C ILE A 25 8.44 -11.56 -2.06
N ASN A 26 8.62 -10.86 -0.95
CA ASN A 26 7.62 -9.91 -0.45
C ASN A 26 7.43 -8.74 -1.43
N ALA A 27 8.51 -8.15 -1.96
CA ALA A 27 8.41 -7.05 -2.91
C ALA A 27 7.72 -7.47 -4.22
N GLN A 28 7.94 -8.70 -4.67
CA GLN A 28 7.24 -9.26 -5.83
C GLN A 28 5.76 -9.50 -5.53
N ALA A 29 5.43 -9.96 -4.32
CA ALA A 29 4.04 -10.16 -3.90
C ALA A 29 3.30 -8.82 -3.82
N GLU A 30 3.91 -7.83 -3.19
CA GLU A 30 3.38 -6.47 -3.13
C GLU A 30 3.17 -5.88 -4.53
N HIS A 31 4.11 -6.10 -5.45
CA HIS A 31 3.96 -5.63 -6.83
C HIS A 31 2.74 -6.25 -7.52
N TRP A 32 2.55 -7.56 -7.43
CA TRP A 32 1.37 -8.23 -7.98
C TRP A 32 0.07 -7.74 -7.34
N MET A 33 0.06 -7.55 -6.01
CA MET A 33 -1.12 -7.02 -5.31
C MET A 33 -1.46 -5.59 -5.76
N ARG A 34 -0.45 -4.72 -5.93
CA ARG A 34 -0.64 -3.35 -6.43
C ARG A 34 -1.19 -3.35 -7.86
N VAL A 35 -0.57 -4.13 -8.75
CA VAL A 35 -1.00 -4.22 -10.15
C VAL A 35 -2.41 -4.80 -10.25
N GLY A 36 -2.69 -5.89 -9.55
CA GLY A 36 -4.01 -6.53 -9.54
C GLY A 36 -5.10 -5.59 -9.02
N MET A 37 -4.86 -4.91 -7.90
CA MET A 37 -5.81 -3.93 -7.36
C MET A 37 -6.11 -2.82 -8.36
N LEU A 38 -5.08 -2.25 -8.99
CA LEU A 38 -5.27 -1.15 -9.94
C LEU A 38 -5.94 -1.62 -11.24
N ALA A 39 -5.66 -2.83 -11.70
CA ALA A 39 -6.31 -3.41 -12.87
C ALA A 39 -7.81 -3.67 -12.65
N GLU A 40 -8.19 -4.11 -11.44
CA GLU A 40 -9.61 -4.32 -11.08
C GLU A 40 -10.37 -2.98 -10.96
N LEU A 41 -9.72 -1.93 -10.46
CA LEU A 41 -10.37 -0.64 -10.22
C LEU A 41 -10.36 0.29 -11.42
N HIS A 42 -9.40 0.12 -12.32
CA HIS A 42 -9.25 0.89 -13.56
C HIS A 42 -9.20 -0.06 -14.75
N PRO A 43 -10.31 -0.76 -15.09
CA PRO A 43 -10.35 -1.81 -16.12
C PRO A 43 -10.01 -1.30 -17.53
N GLU A 44 -10.06 0.01 -17.75
CA GLU A 44 -9.67 0.67 -19.00
C GLU A 44 -8.15 0.85 -19.15
N LEU A 45 -7.38 0.72 -18.07
CA LEU A 45 -5.93 0.87 -18.10
C LEU A 45 -5.25 -0.46 -18.43
N ASP A 46 -4.29 -0.40 -19.35
CA ASP A 46 -3.43 -1.53 -19.63
C ASP A 46 -2.28 -1.64 -18.60
N HIS A 47 -1.56 -2.77 -18.62
CA HIS A 47 -0.42 -2.99 -17.71
C HIS A 47 0.67 -1.91 -17.81
N ARG A 48 0.88 -1.35 -19.01
CA ARG A 48 1.90 -0.32 -19.24
C ARG A 48 1.48 0.98 -18.55
N ASP A 49 0.20 1.33 -18.61
CA ASP A 49 -0.33 2.54 -17.99
C ASP A 49 -0.38 2.41 -16.46
N ILE A 50 -0.76 1.25 -15.92
CA ILE A 50 -0.65 0.93 -14.49
C ILE A 50 0.81 1.05 -14.01
N SER A 51 1.76 0.50 -14.77
CA SER A 51 3.18 0.56 -14.44
C SER A 51 3.70 2.00 -14.38
N ARG A 52 3.31 2.83 -15.34
CA ARG A 52 3.67 4.26 -15.35
C ARG A 52 3.06 5.01 -14.18
N MET A 53 1.81 4.72 -13.84
CA MET A 53 1.13 5.32 -12.69
C MET A 53 1.85 5.02 -11.38
N LEU A 54 2.25 3.77 -11.15
CA LEU A 54 3.02 3.37 -9.98
C LEU A 54 4.39 4.07 -9.89
N ILE A 55 5.14 4.13 -10.99
CA ILE A 55 6.44 4.82 -11.04
C ILE A 55 6.27 6.32 -10.75
N ARG A 56 5.25 6.94 -11.35
CA ARG A 56 4.97 8.37 -11.17
C ARG A 56 4.63 8.68 -9.72
N ALA A 57 3.77 7.89 -9.09
CA ALA A 57 3.38 8.08 -7.69
C ALA A 57 4.59 7.98 -6.74
N GLU A 58 5.48 7.01 -6.97
CA GLU A 58 6.71 6.89 -6.17
C GLU A 58 7.62 8.11 -6.34
N TYR A 59 7.77 8.60 -7.57
CA TYR A 59 8.56 9.81 -7.87
C TYR A 59 7.99 11.08 -7.23
N GLU A 60 6.66 11.19 -7.10
CA GLU A 60 5.95 12.36 -6.57
C GLU A 60 5.97 12.47 -5.03
N GLY A 61 6.69 11.59 -4.33
CA GLY A 61 6.87 11.66 -2.88
C GLY A 61 6.41 10.43 -2.10
N GLY A 62 6.19 9.31 -2.81
CA GLY A 62 5.88 8.01 -2.23
C GLY A 62 4.53 7.45 -2.69
N LEU A 63 4.48 6.14 -2.88
CA LEU A 63 3.29 5.44 -3.35
C LEU A 63 2.14 5.44 -2.33
N ASP A 64 1.12 6.27 -2.56
CA ASP A 64 -0.21 6.15 -1.92
C ASP A 64 -1.14 5.30 -2.79
N LEU A 65 -1.10 3.98 -2.57
CA LEU A 65 -1.90 3.03 -3.35
C LEU A 65 -3.41 3.27 -3.22
N LEU A 66 -3.88 3.72 -2.05
CA LEU A 66 -5.30 3.93 -1.79
C LEU A 66 -5.82 5.17 -2.53
N ALA A 67 -5.02 6.23 -2.58
CA ALA A 67 -5.34 7.39 -3.40
C ALA A 67 -5.39 7.02 -4.89
N LEU A 68 -4.45 6.22 -5.39
CA LEU A 68 -4.46 5.73 -6.77
C LEU A 68 -5.64 4.82 -7.07
N ALA A 69 -6.10 4.04 -6.09
CA ALA A 69 -7.30 3.21 -6.16
C ALA A 69 -8.62 4.02 -6.15
N GLY A 70 -8.55 5.35 -6.12
CA GLY A 70 -9.74 6.22 -6.05
C GLY A 70 -10.36 6.31 -4.65
N GLY A 71 -9.70 5.77 -3.63
CA GLY A 71 -10.23 5.62 -2.28
C GLY A 71 -9.42 6.37 -1.23
N LYS A 72 -9.56 7.69 -1.14
CA LYS A 72 -9.36 8.37 0.16
C LYS A 72 -10.49 8.06 1.15
N ASP A 73 -11.62 7.58 0.65
CA ASP A 73 -12.85 7.36 1.43
C ASP A 73 -13.04 5.89 1.88
N VAL A 74 -12.23 4.94 1.40
CA VAL A 74 -12.41 3.49 1.65
C VAL A 74 -11.63 2.99 2.87
N VAL A 75 -10.53 3.63 3.23
CA VAL A 75 -9.78 3.35 4.47
C VAL A 75 -9.80 4.61 5.31
N GLY A 76 -10.79 4.67 6.20
CA GLY A 76 -10.95 5.76 7.14
C GLY A 76 -9.66 6.14 7.84
N THR A 77 -9.55 7.43 8.11
CA THR A 77 -8.56 8.20 8.85
C THR A 77 -8.32 7.74 10.31
N ALA A 78 -8.36 6.44 10.60
CA ALA A 78 -8.40 5.87 11.96
C ALA A 78 -7.06 5.94 12.74
N GLY A 79 -6.16 6.86 12.41
CA GLY A 79 -4.87 6.96 13.11
C GLY A 79 -4.27 8.35 13.28
N LYS A 80 -4.85 9.40 12.67
CA LYS A 80 -4.31 10.77 12.82
C LYS A 80 -5.01 11.56 13.93
N ASP A 81 -6.30 11.33 14.14
CA ASP A 81 -7.09 12.12 15.11
C ASP A 81 -6.82 11.75 16.58
N GLU A 82 -6.41 10.51 16.85
CA GLU A 82 -6.15 10.03 18.22
C GLU A 82 -4.82 10.55 18.79
N VAL A 83 -3.81 10.79 17.94
CA VAL A 83 -2.49 11.29 18.33
C VAL A 83 -2.53 12.79 18.68
N GLU A 84 -3.36 13.57 17.98
CA GLU A 84 -3.50 15.01 18.22
C GLU A 84 -4.34 15.32 19.47
N THR A 85 -5.37 14.51 19.72
CA THR A 85 -6.21 14.62 20.92
C THR A 85 -5.41 14.29 22.19
N ASN A 86 -4.57 13.24 22.17
CA ASN A 86 -3.74 12.88 23.32
C ASN A 86 -2.59 13.86 23.61
N ARG A 87 -2.05 14.54 22.59
CA ARG A 87 -1.06 15.62 22.78
C ARG A 87 -1.67 16.86 23.45
N THR A 88 -2.90 17.19 23.07
CA THR A 88 -3.60 18.38 23.59
C THR A 88 -4.04 18.16 25.03
N THR A 89 -4.53 16.96 25.36
CA THR A 89 -4.95 16.60 26.71
C THR A 89 -3.75 16.51 27.67
N ARG A 90 -2.62 15.91 27.26
CA ARG A 90 -1.41 15.85 28.12
C ARG A 90 -0.76 17.21 28.37
N ARG A 91 -0.81 18.15 27.40
CA ARG A 91 -0.31 19.52 27.60
C ARG A 91 -1.14 20.33 28.61
N LYS A 92 -2.45 20.08 28.73
CA LYS A 92 -3.30 20.79 29.70
C LYS A 92 -3.13 20.28 31.13
N VAL A 93 -2.81 19.01 31.32
CA VAL A 93 -2.60 18.42 32.66
C VAL A 93 -1.25 18.84 33.25
N ALA A 94 -0.21 18.97 32.43
CA ALA A 94 1.14 19.33 32.88
C ALA A 94 1.37 20.82 33.21
N VAL A 95 0.35 21.68 33.06
CA VAL A 95 0.44 23.14 33.35
C VAL A 95 -0.28 23.51 34.66
N HIS A 96 -0.95 22.54 35.29
CA HIS A 96 -1.71 22.75 36.54
C HIS A 96 -1.17 21.98 37.75
N GLU A 97 0.04 21.43 37.66
CA GLU A 97 0.83 20.87 38.77
C GLU A 97 2.10 21.70 38.96
#